data_AF-A0A7X1Z7C7-F1
#
_entry.id   AF-A0A7X1Z7C7-F1
#
_cell.length_a   1.000
_cell.length_b   1.000
_cell.length_c   1.000
_cell.angle_alpha   90.00
_cell.angle_beta   90.00
_cell.angle_gamma   90.00
#
_symmetry.space_group_name_H-M   'P 1'
#
loop_
_entity.id
_entity.type
_entity.pdbx_description
1 polymer ?
#
loop_
_entity_poly.entity_id
_entity_poly.type
_entity_poly.pdbx_seq_one_letter_code
_entity_poly.pdbx_strand_id
1 'polypeptide(L)'
;MNKKTIILGSIFLLTVISVGAIKVQAATPSILYNTQVQNIGWQKNPKDSSTWFHDGQEAGTNARGLRMESIQIALNLPTGMTGGVIYDAHVQGIGWQKASKPNAYNSTPQVIPSTSDWFTNGQTAGTVTRSLRMEAFTVQLTGEIAKHYDVVYDSHVQNIGWQYNGKKGNTQYGTSTLYYQAPNFQQIAPVANWFKNGQEVGSNDHALRMEALTIKLVAKPTTTTTKNVTVNKDDKGKVLTNTNGYTKLSSKTTSATTLSNVYGDKILTNTTTNIWHKPITITKNVTVNETTTGEVLSSTAGYKNVSNPPTGSTVTFTSTASNGDKVITNTTYVSWIKLSTVPYPTSIKLDNVWLNAYKAYTTTTDATAKDAAKSTLDKLYDTENSYNNFTEGGLDNTVKYDVTALPASEQAKLNQYFATLLNSIHKQLGDGKTTYINTNLNAFAKDVAAEYTAINYLGGHNIPAINRAAAKHNLAQNKINPYENLAMADVSAFHQTYTEADLYGLMFNCMLEFAIADAGSNYAHITSLLKSNTLGLAFSHETSGSLYYEQLHVENVQNYNYLADYQNYTLNDIQAQAKYESLYGLSSAQTIK
;
A
#
# COMPACT_ATOMS: atom_id res chain seq x y z
N MET A 1 16.98 33.48 44.82
CA MET A 1 15.73 34.23 44.56
C MET A 1 15.56 34.38 43.06
N ASN A 2 14.35 34.08 42.57
CA ASN A 2 13.77 34.40 41.26
C ASN A 2 14.40 33.77 40.00
N LYS A 3 13.67 33.25 39.02
CA LYS A 3 12.24 32.89 38.82
C LYS A 3 12.28 31.93 37.61
N LYS A 4 11.93 30.65 37.77
CA LYS A 4 11.70 29.75 36.63
C LYS A 4 10.26 29.93 36.18
N THR A 5 10.07 30.49 34.99
CA THR A 5 8.78 30.56 34.29
C THR A 5 8.37 29.15 33.89
N ILE A 6 7.37 28.60 34.59
CA ILE A 6 6.69 27.36 34.22
C ILE A 6 5.51 27.75 33.33
N ILE A 7 5.60 27.42 32.04
CA ILE A 7 4.47 27.48 31.12
C ILE A 7 3.61 26.24 31.39
N LEU A 8 2.51 26.43 32.13
CA LEU A 8 1.46 25.42 32.29
C LEU A 8 0.67 25.31 30.98
N GLY A 9 1.10 24.38 30.12
CA GLY A 9 0.27 23.87 29.03
C GLY A 9 -0.79 22.94 29.61
N SER A 10 -2.01 23.46 29.78
CA SER A 10 -3.19 22.69 30.22
C SER A 10 -3.56 21.63 29.18
N ILE A 11 -2.97 20.43 29.29
CA ILE A 11 -3.43 19.24 28.57
C ILE A 11 -4.71 18.78 29.26
N PHE A 12 -5.85 19.16 28.69
CA PHE A 12 -7.16 18.64 29.07
C PHE A 12 -7.25 17.18 28.56
N LEU A 13 -6.80 16.24 29.39
CA LEU A 13 -7.01 14.81 29.16
C LEU A 13 -8.48 14.52 29.42
N LEU A 14 -9.31 14.57 28.37
CA LEU A 14 -10.73 14.23 28.46
C LEU A 14 -10.86 12.71 28.58
N THR A 15 -10.80 12.20 29.80
CA THR A 15 -11.16 10.81 30.11
C THR A 15 -12.65 10.65 29.81
N VAL A 16 -12.98 10.02 28.69
CA VAL A 16 -14.37 9.61 28.41
C VAL A 16 -14.66 8.41 29.29
N ILE A 17 -14.98 8.68 30.55
CA ILE A 17 -15.66 7.72 31.42
C ILE A 17 -17.02 7.52 30.77
N SER A 18 -17.35 6.27 30.42
CA SER A 18 -18.72 5.83 30.18
C SER A 18 -19.47 5.98 31.50
N VAL A 19 -19.88 7.20 31.83
CA VAL A 19 -20.74 7.45 32.97
C VAL A 19 -22.12 6.96 32.55
N GLY A 20 -22.54 5.83 33.11
CA GLY A 20 -23.93 5.39 33.03
C GLY A 20 -24.83 6.57 33.39
N ALA A 21 -25.94 6.72 32.65
CA ALA A 21 -26.82 7.88 32.76
C ALA A 21 -27.27 8.10 34.21
N ILE A 22 -26.58 9.01 34.90
CA ILE A 22 -27.04 9.51 36.19
C ILE A 22 -28.30 10.29 35.84
N LYS A 23 -29.47 9.82 36.30
CA LYS A 23 -30.69 10.61 36.27
C LYS A 23 -30.50 11.79 37.21
N VAL A 24 -29.92 12.87 36.69
CA VAL A 24 -29.82 14.13 37.42
C VAL A 24 -31.20 14.78 37.35
N GLN A 25 -32.05 14.44 38.31
CA GLN A 25 -33.32 15.12 38.51
C GLN A 25 -33.01 16.50 39.09
N ALA A 26 -33.38 17.58 38.40
CA ALA A 26 -33.27 18.92 38.94
C ALA A 26 -34.16 19.03 40.21
N ALA A 27 -33.60 19.57 41.28
CA ALA A 27 -34.34 19.82 42.52
C ALA A 27 -35.38 20.93 42.27
N THR A 28 -36.59 20.77 42.79
CA THR A 28 -37.72 21.68 42.53
C THR A 28 -37.86 22.74 43.63
N PRO A 29 -37.92 24.03 43.30
CA PRO A 29 -38.26 25.09 44.26
C PRO A 29 -39.73 25.01 44.66
N SER A 30 -40.07 25.53 45.83
CA SER A 30 -41.45 25.61 46.32
C SER A 30 -41.80 27.03 46.79
N ILE A 31 -43.04 27.45 46.56
CA ILE A 31 -43.58 28.68 47.16
C ILE A 31 -44.39 28.34 48.41
N LEU A 32 -44.11 29.05 49.50
CA LEU A 32 -44.69 28.87 50.82
C LEU A 32 -45.54 30.08 51.17
N TYR A 33 -46.70 29.89 51.79
CA TYR A 33 -47.57 30.99 52.20
C TYR A 33 -48.40 30.66 53.43
N ASN A 34 -48.69 31.70 54.22
CA ASN A 34 -49.50 31.63 55.42
C ASN A 34 -50.47 32.82 55.47
N THR A 35 -51.60 32.61 56.12
CA THR A 35 -52.73 33.55 56.11
C THR A 35 -53.26 33.73 57.52
N GLN A 36 -53.60 34.98 57.84
CA GLN A 36 -54.26 35.34 59.09
C GLN A 36 -55.74 35.56 58.79
N VAL A 37 -56.61 34.82 59.47
CA VAL A 37 -58.07 34.84 59.24
C VAL A 37 -58.79 35.34 60.48
N GLN A 38 -59.84 36.12 60.26
CA GLN A 38 -60.73 36.62 61.31
C GLN A 38 -61.17 35.49 62.25
N ASN A 39 -61.15 35.76 63.56
CA ASN A 39 -61.56 34.84 64.63
C ASN A 39 -60.77 33.51 64.71
N ILE A 40 -59.76 33.32 63.86
CA ILE A 40 -58.86 32.15 63.86
C ILE A 40 -57.43 32.58 64.21
N GLY A 41 -56.99 33.74 63.72
CA GLY A 41 -55.59 34.17 63.78
C GLY A 41 -54.78 33.56 62.63
N TRP A 42 -53.47 33.44 62.83
CA TRP A 42 -52.59 32.79 61.86
C TRP A 42 -52.91 31.29 61.75
N GLN A 43 -53.13 30.79 60.54
CA GLN A 43 -53.49 29.39 60.32
C GLN A 43 -52.31 28.43 60.52
N LYS A 44 -51.09 28.91 60.32
CA LYS A 44 -49.81 28.22 60.61
C LYS A 44 -48.90 29.12 61.44
N ASN A 45 -47.82 28.59 62.01
CA ASN A 45 -46.89 29.39 62.82
C ASN A 45 -46.22 30.47 61.96
N PRO A 46 -46.48 31.78 62.19
CA PRO A 46 -45.96 32.85 61.34
C PRO A 46 -44.44 33.07 61.46
N LYS A 47 -43.78 32.40 62.42
CA LYS A 47 -42.33 32.44 62.61
C LYS A 47 -41.59 31.20 62.06
N ASP A 48 -42.32 30.23 61.53
CA ASP A 48 -41.76 28.97 61.02
C ASP A 48 -42.39 28.61 59.67
N SER A 49 -41.71 29.02 58.60
CA SER A 49 -42.18 28.81 57.22
C SER A 49 -42.24 27.36 56.80
N SER A 50 -41.59 26.42 57.51
CA SER A 50 -41.69 25.00 57.20
C SER A 50 -43.10 24.43 57.42
N THR A 51 -43.92 25.13 58.22
CA THR A 51 -45.31 24.73 58.52
C THR A 51 -46.35 25.34 57.58
N TRP A 52 -45.92 26.26 56.71
CA TRP A 52 -46.80 27.04 55.85
C TRP A 52 -47.44 26.19 54.75
N PHE A 53 -48.56 26.68 54.21
CA PHE A 53 -49.14 26.10 53.00
C PHE A 53 -48.15 26.25 51.86
N HIS A 54 -48.17 25.32 50.91
CA HIS A 54 -47.25 25.36 49.78
C HIS A 54 -47.92 24.91 48.49
N ASP A 55 -47.40 25.41 47.37
CA ASP A 55 -47.64 24.95 46.00
C ASP A 55 -49.09 24.47 45.72
N GLY A 56 -50.03 25.41 45.73
CA GLY A 56 -51.43 25.20 45.33
C GLY A 56 -52.35 24.72 46.44
N GLN A 57 -51.85 24.49 47.67
CA GLN A 57 -52.70 24.20 48.83
C GLN A 57 -53.60 25.38 49.18
N GLU A 58 -54.87 25.13 49.49
CA GLU A 58 -55.77 26.22 49.90
C GLU A 58 -55.36 26.79 51.28
N ALA A 59 -55.12 28.10 51.33
CA ALA A 59 -54.93 28.86 52.56
C ALA A 59 -56.12 29.81 52.75
N GLY A 60 -56.62 29.96 53.97
CA GLY A 60 -57.86 30.68 54.27
C GLY A 60 -59.00 29.76 54.70
N THR A 61 -60.22 30.24 54.52
CA THR A 61 -61.46 29.55 54.85
C THR A 61 -62.50 29.77 53.76
N ASN A 62 -62.53 28.89 52.77
CA ASN A 62 -63.57 28.89 51.74
C ASN A 62 -64.96 28.68 52.36
N ALA A 63 -65.93 29.52 51.97
CA ALA A 63 -67.35 29.45 52.31
C ALA A 63 -67.72 29.51 53.80
N ARG A 64 -66.79 29.90 54.69
CA ARG A 64 -67.06 30.06 56.14
C ARG A 64 -67.42 31.49 56.54
N GLY A 65 -67.41 32.43 55.59
CA GLY A 65 -67.76 33.83 55.83
C GLY A 65 -66.73 34.65 56.61
N LEU A 66 -65.50 34.12 56.80
CA LEU A 66 -64.43 34.79 57.54
C LEU A 66 -63.49 35.49 56.56
N ARG A 67 -63.12 36.74 56.88
CA ARG A 67 -62.16 37.52 56.08
C ARG A 67 -60.73 37.10 56.36
N MET A 68 -59.91 37.10 55.32
CA MET A 68 -58.45 37.18 55.44
C MET A 68 -58.06 38.61 55.85
N GLU A 69 -57.05 38.73 56.70
CA GLU A 69 -56.57 40.00 57.25
C GLU A 69 -55.08 40.25 56.95
N SER A 70 -54.28 39.19 56.84
CA SER A 70 -52.85 39.25 56.46
C SER A 70 -52.38 38.01 55.71
N ILE A 71 -51.26 38.14 54.97
CA ILE A 71 -50.55 37.09 54.26
C ILE A 71 -49.03 37.20 54.48
N GLN A 72 -48.34 36.05 54.53
CA GLN A 72 -46.89 35.93 54.37
C GLN A 72 -46.60 34.99 53.20
N ILE A 73 -45.61 35.32 52.37
CA ILE A 73 -45.16 34.48 51.26
C ILE A 73 -43.64 34.37 51.28
N ALA A 74 -43.10 33.18 51.13
CA ALA A 74 -41.66 32.94 51.04
C ALA A 74 -41.35 31.90 49.95
N LEU A 75 -40.09 31.85 49.52
CA LEU A 75 -39.59 30.77 48.68
C LEU A 75 -38.72 29.84 49.51
N ASN A 76 -38.83 28.54 49.23
CA ASN A 76 -37.86 27.55 49.64
C ASN A 76 -37.09 27.10 48.39
N LEU A 77 -35.82 27.49 48.33
CA LEU A 77 -34.95 27.30 47.18
C LEU A 77 -33.93 26.18 47.45
N PRO A 78 -33.85 25.15 46.59
CA PRO A 78 -32.77 24.18 46.62
C PRO A 78 -31.38 24.83 46.47
N THR A 79 -30.34 24.14 46.95
CA THR A 79 -28.95 24.61 46.85
C THR A 79 -28.58 24.96 45.41
N GLY A 80 -28.05 26.18 45.22
CA GLY A 80 -27.62 26.69 43.92
C GLY A 80 -28.68 27.50 43.17
N MET A 81 -29.96 27.43 43.56
CA MET A 81 -30.99 28.36 43.06
C MET A 81 -30.95 29.67 43.83
N THR A 82 -31.19 30.79 43.14
CA THR A 82 -31.19 32.14 43.72
C THR A 82 -32.38 32.96 43.24
N GLY A 83 -32.79 33.93 44.05
CA GLY A 83 -33.95 34.79 43.78
C GLY A 83 -34.81 34.99 45.01
N GLY A 84 -35.95 35.62 44.84
CA GLY A 84 -36.89 35.95 45.92
C GLY A 84 -38.32 36.10 45.43
N VAL A 85 -39.23 36.34 46.35
CA VAL A 85 -40.62 36.70 46.08
C VAL A 85 -40.90 38.07 46.68
N ILE A 86 -41.59 38.90 45.91
CA ILE A 86 -42.14 40.19 46.36
C ILE A 86 -43.65 40.17 46.21
N TYR A 87 -44.36 40.83 47.11
CA TYR A 87 -45.82 40.86 47.13
C TYR A 87 -46.35 42.07 47.87
N ASP A 88 -47.62 42.36 47.64
CA ASP A 88 -48.36 43.38 48.37
C ASP A 88 -49.81 42.95 48.59
N ALA A 89 -50.50 43.66 49.49
CA ALA A 89 -51.89 43.44 49.83
C ALA A 89 -52.68 44.76 49.79
N HIS A 90 -53.89 44.72 49.23
CA HIS A 90 -54.88 45.78 49.34
C HIS A 90 -55.75 45.52 50.56
N VAL A 91 -55.78 46.45 51.51
CA VAL A 91 -56.52 46.34 52.77
C VAL A 91 -57.62 47.38 52.84
N GLN A 92 -58.80 46.98 53.33
CA GLN A 92 -59.95 47.86 53.54
C GLN A 92 -59.55 49.15 54.26
N GLY A 93 -59.86 50.30 53.65
CA GLY A 93 -59.64 51.62 54.24
C GLY A 93 -58.16 52.04 54.34
N ILE A 94 -57.22 51.22 53.88
CA ILE A 94 -55.79 51.54 53.78
C ILE A 94 -55.36 51.61 52.31
N GLY A 95 -55.89 50.72 51.47
CA GLY A 95 -55.44 50.55 50.09
C GLY A 95 -54.28 49.57 49.96
N TRP A 96 -53.58 49.64 48.83
CA TRP A 96 -52.28 48.96 48.64
C TRP A 96 -51.27 49.52 49.64
N GLN A 97 -50.64 48.65 50.42
CA GLN A 97 -49.84 49.07 51.58
C GLN A 97 -48.43 49.52 51.21
N LYS A 98 -47.90 49.05 50.08
CA LYS A 98 -46.52 49.33 49.66
C LYS A 98 -46.41 49.68 48.17
N ALA A 99 -47.20 49.06 47.30
CA ALA A 99 -47.24 49.33 45.87
C ALA A 99 -48.07 50.59 45.54
N SER A 100 -47.52 51.52 44.75
CA SER A 100 -48.20 52.73 44.27
C SER A 100 -49.25 52.47 43.16
N LYS A 101 -50.02 51.38 43.26
CA LYS A 101 -50.88 50.71 42.25
C LYS A 101 -50.14 49.65 41.41
N PRO A 102 -50.43 48.34 41.59
CA PRO A 102 -49.95 47.30 40.67
C PRO A 102 -50.58 47.45 39.27
N ASN A 103 -49.85 47.06 38.23
CA ASN A 103 -50.21 47.27 36.83
C ASN A 103 -51.59 46.71 36.46
N ALA A 104 -52.47 47.56 35.91
CA ALA A 104 -53.62 47.12 35.13
C ALA A 104 -53.14 46.39 33.86
N TYR A 105 -53.86 45.34 33.47
CA TYR A 105 -53.50 44.23 32.57
C TYR A 105 -52.80 44.54 31.21
N ASN A 106 -52.65 45.79 30.75
CA ASN A 106 -52.07 46.09 29.43
C ASN A 106 -50.94 47.15 29.46
N SER A 107 -49.70 46.68 29.56
CA SER A 107 -48.53 47.29 28.89
C SER A 107 -47.29 46.39 29.03
N THR A 108 -46.84 45.81 27.92
CA THR A 108 -45.50 45.22 27.76
C THR A 108 -44.52 46.29 27.27
N PRO A 109 -43.25 46.34 27.73
CA PRO A 109 -42.57 45.49 28.71
C PRO A 109 -42.73 45.96 30.16
N GLN A 110 -42.79 45.00 31.11
CA GLN A 110 -42.84 45.24 32.55
C GLN A 110 -41.60 46.03 33.02
N VAL A 111 -41.78 47.30 33.37
CA VAL A 111 -40.79 48.05 34.14
C VAL A 111 -40.80 47.47 35.54
N ILE A 112 -39.67 46.90 35.98
CA ILE A 112 -39.46 46.45 37.37
C ILE A 112 -39.59 47.69 38.27
N PRO A 113 -40.62 47.82 39.12
CA PRO A 113 -40.66 48.90 40.10
C PRO A 113 -39.52 48.69 41.11
N SER A 114 -38.96 49.78 41.65
CA SER A 114 -37.91 49.70 42.69
C SER A 114 -38.31 48.73 43.79
N THR A 115 -37.44 47.76 44.11
CA THR A 115 -37.67 46.71 45.13
C THR A 115 -37.76 47.24 46.56
N SER A 116 -37.59 48.56 46.77
CA SER A 116 -37.68 49.21 48.08
C SER A 116 -39.10 49.30 48.64
N ASP A 117 -40.12 49.15 47.80
CA ASP A 117 -41.52 49.47 48.15
C ASP A 117 -42.45 48.24 48.06
N TRP A 118 -41.97 47.05 48.41
CA TRP A 118 -42.76 45.81 48.41
C TRP A 118 -42.46 44.95 49.63
N PHE A 119 -43.41 44.11 50.05
CA PHE A 119 -43.09 43.06 51.02
C PHE A 119 -42.27 41.97 50.34
N THR A 120 -41.28 41.46 51.06
CA THR A 120 -40.33 40.44 50.60
C THR A 120 -40.46 39.18 51.44
N ASN A 121 -39.75 38.10 51.07
CA ASN A 121 -39.80 36.78 51.69
C ASN A 121 -40.15 36.78 53.20
N GLY A 122 -41.34 36.30 53.51
CA GLY A 122 -41.82 36.03 54.86
C GLY A 122 -42.34 37.24 55.65
N GLN A 123 -42.26 38.46 55.09
CA GLN A 123 -42.82 39.66 55.74
C GLN A 123 -44.35 39.63 55.79
N THR A 124 -44.96 40.30 56.76
CA THR A 124 -46.42 40.33 56.85
C THR A 124 -46.98 41.46 55.98
N ALA A 125 -47.72 41.11 54.93
CA ALA A 125 -48.59 42.02 54.20
C ALA A 125 -50.02 41.89 54.76
N GLY A 126 -50.72 42.99 54.97
CA GLY A 126 -52.02 43.06 55.62
C GLY A 126 -51.98 43.77 56.98
N THR A 127 -52.98 43.51 57.82
CA THR A 127 -53.03 44.02 59.20
C THR A 127 -53.39 42.91 60.18
N VAL A 128 -52.62 42.79 61.26
CA VAL A 128 -52.95 41.92 62.39
C VAL A 128 -53.69 42.76 63.45
N THR A 129 -54.71 42.18 64.08
CA THR A 129 -55.52 42.76 65.17
C THR A 129 -56.29 44.06 64.88
N ARG A 130 -56.32 44.55 63.64
CA ARG A 130 -57.06 45.78 63.26
C ARG A 130 -58.46 45.52 62.72
N SER A 131 -58.85 44.25 62.58
CA SER A 131 -60.15 43.83 62.04
C SER A 131 -60.44 44.34 60.62
N LEU A 132 -59.41 44.64 59.83
CA LEU A 132 -59.54 45.06 58.43
C LEU A 132 -59.35 43.85 57.51
N ARG A 133 -60.22 43.73 56.50
CA ARG A 133 -60.11 42.67 55.49
C ARG A 133 -59.04 42.99 54.45
N MET A 134 -58.37 41.96 53.97
CA MET A 134 -57.71 41.96 52.67
C MET A 134 -58.78 41.86 51.57
N GLU A 135 -58.59 42.66 50.53
CA GLU A 135 -59.50 42.76 49.38
C GLU A 135 -58.82 42.30 48.09
N ALA A 136 -57.50 42.47 47.98
CA ALA A 136 -56.70 41.98 46.85
C ALA A 136 -55.24 41.73 47.27
N PHE A 137 -54.51 40.98 46.44
CA PHE A 137 -53.05 40.83 46.57
C PHE A 137 -52.39 40.64 45.21
N THR A 138 -51.07 40.80 45.17
CA THR A 138 -50.24 40.56 43.99
C THR A 138 -48.90 39.97 44.40
N VAL A 139 -48.34 39.09 43.55
CA VAL A 139 -47.11 38.32 43.85
C VAL A 139 -46.23 38.26 42.61
N GLN A 140 -44.93 38.50 42.78
CA GLN A 140 -43.95 38.44 41.71
C GLN A 140 -42.65 37.77 42.18
N LEU A 141 -42.03 36.99 41.30
CA LEU A 141 -40.69 36.45 41.51
C LEU A 141 -39.62 37.47 41.11
N THR A 142 -38.48 37.43 41.80
CA THR A 142 -37.32 38.31 41.55
C THR A 142 -36.03 37.50 41.44
N GLY A 143 -34.99 38.09 40.84
CA GLY A 143 -33.69 37.43 40.67
C GLY A 143 -33.71 36.29 39.64
N GLU A 144 -32.80 35.33 39.79
CA GLU A 144 -32.59 34.28 38.78
C GLU A 144 -33.79 33.35 38.65
N ILE A 145 -34.47 33.01 39.76
CA ILE A 145 -35.66 32.15 39.75
C ILE A 145 -36.79 32.68 38.84
N ALA A 146 -36.92 34.00 38.67
CA ALA A 146 -37.94 34.62 37.81
C ALA A 146 -37.71 34.37 36.31
N LYS A 147 -36.48 34.00 35.91
CA LYS A 147 -36.17 33.62 34.51
C LYS A 147 -36.61 32.19 34.20
N HIS A 148 -36.71 31.34 35.22
CA HIS A 148 -36.94 29.90 35.09
C HIS A 148 -38.31 29.43 35.59
N TYR A 149 -38.99 30.25 36.38
CA TYR A 149 -40.33 29.98 36.90
C TYR A 149 -41.24 31.19 36.77
N ASP A 150 -42.53 30.93 36.64
CA ASP A 150 -43.61 31.87 36.88
C ASP A 150 -44.25 31.58 38.23
N VAL A 151 -44.69 32.61 38.95
CA VAL A 151 -45.61 32.45 40.09
C VAL A 151 -47.03 32.68 39.60
N VAL A 152 -47.91 31.74 39.91
CA VAL A 152 -49.33 31.84 39.57
C VAL A 152 -50.20 31.63 40.80
N TYR A 153 -51.32 32.33 40.89
CA TYR A 153 -52.16 32.37 42.06
C TYR A 153 -53.62 32.65 41.73
N ASP A 154 -54.47 32.31 42.69
CA ASP A 154 -55.91 32.54 42.65
C ASP A 154 -56.43 32.89 44.05
N SER A 155 -57.60 33.53 44.11
CA SER A 155 -58.26 33.89 45.37
C SER A 155 -59.73 33.54 45.35
N HIS A 156 -60.28 33.23 46.51
CA HIS A 156 -61.70 33.12 46.74
C HIS A 156 -62.20 34.41 47.38
N VAL A 157 -63.09 35.13 46.70
CA VAL A 157 -63.67 36.38 47.18
C VAL A 157 -65.12 36.14 47.60
N GLN A 158 -65.54 36.77 48.70
CA GLN A 158 -66.92 36.73 49.16
C GLN A 158 -67.91 37.02 48.02
N ASN A 159 -68.97 36.22 47.92
CA ASN A 159 -70.07 36.34 46.95
C ASN A 159 -69.66 36.22 45.47
N ILE A 160 -68.37 36.11 45.15
CA ILE A 160 -67.87 35.90 43.79
C ILE A 160 -67.35 34.47 43.63
N GLY A 161 -66.68 33.94 44.64
CA GLY A 161 -66.01 32.65 44.58
C GLY A 161 -64.54 32.76 44.15
N TRP A 162 -63.99 31.63 43.70
CA TRP A 162 -62.66 31.58 43.10
C TRP A 162 -62.61 32.46 41.85
N GLN A 163 -61.60 33.34 41.77
CA GLN A 163 -61.48 34.31 40.68
C GLN A 163 -61.06 33.63 39.36
N TYR A 164 -60.44 32.45 39.42
CA TYR A 164 -60.31 31.55 38.27
C TYR A 164 -61.58 30.72 38.07
N ASN A 165 -62.20 30.81 36.89
CA ASN A 165 -63.44 30.08 36.58
C ASN A 165 -63.29 29.17 35.34
N GLY A 166 -62.99 27.88 35.57
CA GLY A 166 -62.86 26.87 34.52
C GLY A 166 -64.19 26.39 33.90
N LYS A 167 -65.36 26.86 34.35
CA LYS A 167 -66.67 26.52 33.78
C LYS A 167 -67.69 27.66 33.96
N LYS A 168 -68.09 28.29 32.84
CA LYS A 168 -69.29 29.13 32.61
C LYS A 168 -69.72 30.14 33.71
N GLY A 169 -69.59 31.44 33.38
CA GLY A 169 -70.65 32.44 33.60
C GLY A 169 -70.58 33.30 34.85
N ASN A 170 -69.87 34.44 34.78
CA ASN A 170 -70.38 35.81 34.97
C ASN A 170 -69.20 36.76 35.28
N THR A 171 -68.55 37.26 34.23
CA THR A 171 -67.54 38.32 34.35
C THR A 171 -68.25 39.64 34.61
N GLN A 172 -68.44 40.02 35.87
CA GLN A 172 -68.99 41.35 36.21
C GLN A 172 -68.09 42.19 37.14
N TYR A 173 -66.94 41.70 37.61
CA TYR A 173 -66.12 42.46 38.57
C TYR A 173 -64.60 42.46 38.31
N GLY A 174 -64.15 41.93 37.16
CA GLY A 174 -62.80 42.13 36.64
C GLY A 174 -62.86 42.89 35.32
N THR A 175 -62.22 44.06 35.23
CA THR A 175 -62.20 44.85 34.00
C THR A 175 -61.44 44.16 32.87
N SER A 176 -62.05 44.22 31.68
CA SER A 176 -61.49 44.14 30.32
C SER A 176 -61.72 42.86 29.50
N THR A 177 -62.43 43.09 28.40
CA THR A 177 -62.77 42.27 27.23
C THR A 177 -61.53 41.67 26.56
N LEU A 178 -61.58 40.39 26.14
CA LEU A 178 -60.56 39.81 25.26
C LEU A 178 -61.18 39.09 24.05
N TYR A 179 -60.84 39.60 22.86
CA TYR A 179 -60.97 38.95 21.55
C TYR A 179 -59.80 37.99 21.32
N TYR A 180 -60.04 36.91 20.55
CA TYR A 180 -59.02 35.98 20.05
C TYR A 180 -58.94 36.03 18.52
N GLN A 181 -57.75 36.29 17.96
CA GLN A 181 -57.28 36.01 16.58
C GLN A 181 -55.73 36.01 16.67
N ALA A 182 -54.88 35.10 16.16
CA ALA A 182 -54.95 33.93 15.30
C ALA A 182 -53.66 33.06 15.57
N PRO A 183 -53.11 32.19 14.68
CA PRO A 183 -52.97 30.76 14.96
C PRO A 183 -51.52 30.22 15.03
N ASN A 184 -51.41 28.94 15.45
CA ASN A 184 -50.26 28.02 15.35
C ASN A 184 -49.23 28.01 16.50
N PHE A 185 -49.54 27.23 17.55
CA PHE A 185 -48.54 26.40 18.26
C PHE A 185 -49.18 25.10 18.76
N GLN A 186 -48.43 24.01 18.62
CA GLN A 186 -48.76 22.65 19.05
C GLN A 186 -48.92 22.58 20.57
N GLN A 187 -49.89 21.77 20.97
CA GLN A 187 -50.59 21.74 22.25
C GLN A 187 -49.70 21.35 23.43
N ILE A 188 -49.20 22.35 24.14
CA ILE A 188 -49.05 22.29 25.60
C ILE A 188 -50.36 22.86 26.13
N ALA A 189 -51.12 22.09 26.92
CA ALA A 189 -52.36 22.58 27.52
C ALA A 189 -52.09 23.94 28.19
N PRO A 190 -52.75 25.03 27.76
CA PRO A 190 -52.36 26.33 28.25
C PRO A 190 -52.66 26.39 29.75
N VAL A 191 -51.72 26.97 30.50
CA VAL A 191 -51.92 27.47 31.88
C VAL A 191 -52.86 28.69 31.86
N ALA A 192 -53.86 28.65 30.99
CA ALA A 192 -54.77 29.73 30.71
C ALA A 192 -55.60 30.00 31.97
N ASN A 193 -55.41 31.22 32.48
CA ASN A 193 -56.33 32.00 33.28
C ASN A 193 -56.10 32.04 34.80
N TRP A 194 -54.99 31.52 35.35
CA TRP A 194 -54.56 31.94 36.70
C TRP A 194 -53.85 33.29 36.64
N PHE A 195 -54.01 34.10 37.68
CA PHE A 195 -53.25 35.35 37.81
C PHE A 195 -51.77 35.01 37.98
N LYS A 196 -50.90 35.80 37.37
CA LYS A 196 -49.45 35.51 37.33
C LYS A 196 -48.60 36.76 37.49
N ASN A 197 -47.42 36.60 38.07
CA ASN A 197 -46.30 37.55 38.06
C ASN A 197 -46.69 39.04 38.12
N GLY A 198 -47.16 39.48 39.29
CA GLY A 198 -47.46 40.88 39.57
C GLY A 198 -48.89 41.31 39.21
N GLN A 199 -49.68 40.43 38.58
CA GLN A 199 -51.09 40.69 38.33
C GLN A 199 -51.89 40.80 39.64
N GLU A 200 -52.81 41.75 39.71
CA GLU A 200 -53.71 41.85 40.84
C GLU A 200 -54.75 40.72 40.83
N VAL A 201 -54.98 40.08 41.99
CA VAL A 201 -56.10 39.17 42.21
C VAL A 201 -56.94 39.61 43.41
N GLY A 202 -58.26 39.48 43.31
CA GLY A 202 -59.21 39.87 44.35
C GLY A 202 -60.23 40.88 43.83
N SER A 203 -60.74 41.72 44.72
CA SER A 203 -61.85 42.64 44.46
C SER A 203 -61.50 44.07 44.89
N ASN A 204 -60.43 44.62 44.32
CA ASN A 204 -60.08 46.04 44.46
C ASN A 204 -61.31 46.91 44.25
N ASP A 205 -61.47 47.97 45.03
CA ASP A 205 -62.55 48.97 44.88
C ASP A 205 -64.01 48.45 45.01
N HIS A 206 -64.23 47.16 45.28
CA HIS A 206 -65.58 46.57 45.42
C HIS A 206 -65.94 46.23 46.87
N ALA A 207 -65.04 46.51 47.81
CA ALA A 207 -65.27 46.36 49.25
C ALA A 207 -65.62 44.92 49.69
N LEU A 208 -65.24 43.90 48.92
CA LEU A 208 -65.47 42.49 49.24
C LEU A 208 -64.23 41.90 49.93
N ARG A 209 -64.47 40.94 50.85
CA ARG A 209 -63.38 40.26 51.56
C ARG A 209 -62.84 39.09 50.73
N MET A 210 -61.53 38.92 50.80
CA MET A 210 -60.89 37.65 50.48
C MET A 210 -61.16 36.63 51.59
N GLU A 211 -61.46 35.40 51.21
CA GLU A 211 -61.76 34.29 52.12
C GLU A 211 -60.73 33.16 52.03
N ALA A 212 -60.16 32.91 50.85
CA ALA A 212 -59.10 31.93 50.64
C ALA A 212 -58.19 32.29 49.44
N LEU A 213 -57.05 31.60 49.31
CA LEU A 213 -56.15 31.72 48.17
C LEU A 213 -55.34 30.44 47.92
N THR A 214 -54.77 30.36 46.71
CA THR A 214 -53.75 29.36 46.34
C THR A 214 -52.62 30.02 45.57
N ILE A 215 -51.38 29.57 45.76
CA ILE A 215 -50.19 30.08 45.06
C ILE A 215 -49.31 28.91 44.66
N LYS A 216 -48.81 28.87 43.43
CA LYS A 216 -47.90 27.82 42.95
C LYS A 216 -46.84 28.36 42.01
N LEU A 217 -45.70 27.67 41.94
CA LEU A 217 -44.69 27.91 40.92
C LEU A 217 -44.96 27.05 39.68
N VAL A 218 -44.71 27.62 38.50
CA VAL A 218 -44.80 26.93 37.21
C VAL A 218 -43.47 27.08 36.49
N ALA A 219 -42.81 25.97 36.17
CA ALA A 219 -41.54 26.00 35.45
C ALA A 219 -41.72 26.53 34.01
N LYS A 220 -40.80 27.38 33.56
CA LYS A 220 -40.71 27.84 32.17
C LYS A 220 -40.06 26.77 31.29
N PRO A 221 -40.24 26.83 29.95
CA PRO A 221 -39.59 25.90 29.04
C PRO A 221 -38.05 25.96 29.17
N THR A 222 -37.42 24.81 29.43
CA THR A 222 -35.96 24.68 29.46
C THR A 222 -35.38 24.65 28.06
N THR A 223 -34.17 25.16 27.90
CA THR A 223 -33.42 25.13 26.64
C THR A 223 -32.49 23.92 26.57
N THR A 224 -32.21 23.45 25.35
CA THR A 224 -31.16 22.46 25.10
C THR A 224 -30.20 23.00 24.06
N THR A 225 -28.93 23.15 24.44
CA THR A 225 -27.85 23.56 23.53
C THR A 225 -27.11 22.33 23.01
N THR A 226 -26.88 22.25 21.70
CA THR A 226 -26.12 21.15 21.08
C THR A 226 -24.65 21.53 20.93
N LYS A 227 -23.76 20.65 21.39
CA LYS A 227 -22.30 20.75 21.20
C LYS A 227 -21.80 19.54 20.42
N ASN A 228 -21.13 19.78 19.29
CA ASN A 228 -20.53 18.72 18.49
C ASN A 228 -19.01 18.67 18.75
N VAL A 229 -18.48 17.49 19.02
CA VAL A 229 -17.07 17.23 19.29
C VAL A 229 -16.59 16.11 18.38
N THR A 230 -15.45 16.31 17.71
CA THR A 230 -14.82 15.27 16.90
C THR A 230 -13.54 14.79 17.59
N VAL A 231 -13.38 13.48 17.72
CA VAL A 231 -12.18 12.83 18.24
C VAL A 231 -11.62 11.91 17.16
N ASN A 232 -10.41 12.18 16.69
CA ASN A 232 -9.70 11.30 15.76
C ASN A 232 -8.77 10.38 16.56
N LYS A 233 -8.84 9.07 16.33
CA LYS A 233 -7.92 8.09 16.91
C LYS A 233 -7.32 7.22 15.82
N ASP A 234 -6.10 6.76 16.01
CA ASP A 234 -5.58 5.66 15.21
C ASP A 234 -6.22 4.32 15.63
N ASP A 235 -6.00 3.28 14.84
CA ASP A 235 -6.44 1.90 15.06
C ASP A 235 -5.81 1.22 16.28
N LYS A 236 -4.85 1.89 16.95
CA LYS A 236 -4.27 1.51 18.25
C LYS A 236 -4.84 2.31 19.41
N GLY A 237 -5.80 3.20 19.15
CA GLY A 237 -6.49 4.01 20.15
C GLY A 237 -5.80 5.32 20.54
N LYS A 238 -4.66 5.68 19.92
CA LYS A 238 -3.97 6.94 20.16
C LYS A 238 -4.74 8.09 19.52
N VAL A 239 -4.93 9.19 20.27
CA VAL A 239 -5.57 10.39 19.74
C VAL A 239 -4.66 11.07 18.70
N LEU A 240 -5.23 11.43 17.56
CA LEU A 240 -4.56 12.09 16.45
C LEU A 240 -4.94 13.57 16.40
N THR A 241 -3.93 14.44 16.30
CA THR A 241 -4.10 15.89 16.04
C THR A 241 -4.04 16.24 14.56
N ASN A 242 -3.53 15.33 13.72
CA ASN A 242 -3.45 15.46 12.26
C ASN A 242 -3.72 14.07 11.63
N THR A 243 -4.49 14.04 10.56
CA THR A 243 -4.89 12.82 9.83
C THR A 243 -4.22 12.71 8.45
N ASN A 244 -3.30 13.60 8.11
CA ASN A 244 -2.55 13.54 6.86
C ASN A 244 -1.74 12.23 6.79
N GLY A 245 -1.89 11.52 5.68
CA GLY A 245 -1.26 10.21 5.48
C GLY A 245 -1.95 9.05 6.20
N TYR A 246 -3.17 9.25 6.72
CA TYR A 246 -4.02 8.18 7.25
C TYR A 246 -5.23 7.94 6.35
N THR A 247 -5.71 6.70 6.33
CA THR A 247 -6.97 6.28 5.72
C THR A 247 -8.04 6.17 6.80
N LYS A 248 -9.22 6.75 6.57
CA LYS A 248 -10.34 6.64 7.52
C LYS A 248 -10.95 5.24 7.45
N LEU A 249 -10.95 4.51 8.57
CA LEU A 249 -11.56 3.17 8.66
C LEU A 249 -13.05 3.25 9.02
N SER A 250 -13.40 4.08 10.00
CA SER A 250 -14.77 4.14 10.50
C SER A 250 -15.09 5.47 11.20
N SER A 251 -16.38 5.69 11.42
CA SER A 251 -16.94 6.88 12.07
C SER A 251 -18.14 6.48 12.91
N LYS A 252 -18.13 6.79 14.21
CA LYS A 252 -19.26 6.53 15.11
C LYS A 252 -19.58 7.76 15.92
N THR A 253 -20.86 8.15 15.96
CA THR A 253 -21.34 9.25 16.80
C THR A 253 -22.10 8.70 17.99
N THR A 254 -21.76 9.20 19.18
CA THR A 254 -22.50 8.92 20.42
C THR A 254 -22.94 10.23 21.05
N SER A 255 -24.14 10.23 21.62
CA SER A 255 -24.72 11.43 22.23
C SER A 255 -24.90 11.23 23.74
N ALA A 256 -24.57 12.26 24.51
CA ALA A 256 -24.81 12.31 25.94
C ALA A 256 -25.41 13.67 26.32
N THR A 257 -26.38 13.66 27.22
CA THR A 257 -27.06 14.87 27.69
C THR A 257 -26.73 15.13 29.15
N THR A 258 -26.31 16.34 29.49
CA THR A 258 -26.04 16.77 30.87
C THR A 258 -26.82 18.05 31.17
N LEU A 259 -27.09 18.34 32.45
CA LEU A 259 -27.60 19.66 32.83
C LEU A 259 -26.50 20.72 32.62
N SER A 260 -26.84 21.88 32.04
CA SER A 260 -25.97 23.05 32.04
C SER A 260 -26.08 23.86 33.32
N ASN A 261 -27.25 23.82 33.99
CA ASN A 261 -27.50 24.58 35.21
C ASN A 261 -28.50 23.86 36.13
N VAL A 262 -28.67 24.40 37.34
CA VAL A 262 -29.59 23.86 38.36
C VAL A 262 -31.08 24.06 38.02
N TYR A 263 -31.40 24.87 37.00
CA TYR A 263 -32.77 25.21 36.60
C TYR A 263 -33.34 24.29 35.51
N GLY A 264 -32.54 23.36 34.99
CA GLY A 264 -33.00 22.30 34.09
C GLY A 264 -32.60 22.46 32.62
N ASP A 265 -31.88 23.52 32.26
CA ASP A 265 -31.28 23.64 30.93
C ASP A 265 -30.27 22.51 30.68
N LYS A 266 -30.14 22.09 29.42
CA LYS A 266 -29.36 20.90 29.04
C LYS A 266 -28.32 21.22 27.97
N ILE A 267 -27.23 20.45 27.99
CA ILE A 267 -26.25 20.37 26.90
C ILE A 267 -26.33 18.96 26.31
N LEU A 268 -26.70 18.86 25.03
CA LEU A 268 -26.56 17.64 24.24
C LEU A 268 -25.17 17.64 23.59
N THR A 269 -24.27 16.76 24.04
CA THR A 269 -22.95 16.61 23.43
C THR A 269 -22.94 15.43 22.47
N ASN A 270 -22.82 15.71 21.18
CA ASN A 270 -22.58 14.70 20.15
C ASN A 270 -21.08 14.53 19.95
N THR A 271 -20.55 13.35 20.24
CA THR A 271 -19.13 13.03 20.03
C THR A 271 -18.99 12.08 18.85
N THR A 272 -18.39 12.56 17.76
CA THR A 272 -18.00 11.74 16.61
C THR A 272 -16.58 11.24 16.79
N THR A 273 -16.43 9.93 16.97
CA THR A 273 -15.12 9.28 17.00
C THR A 273 -14.82 8.69 15.62
N ASN A 274 -13.73 9.16 15.01
CA ASN A 274 -13.19 8.60 13.77
C ASN A 274 -12.00 7.69 14.07
N ILE A 275 -11.98 6.51 13.47
CA ILE A 275 -10.83 5.59 13.54
C ILE A 275 -10.06 5.68 12.22
N TRP A 276 -8.75 5.86 12.32
CA TRP A 276 -7.83 6.07 11.21
C TRP A 276 -6.72 5.01 11.21
N HIS A 277 -6.30 4.60 10.03
CA HIS A 277 -5.19 3.66 9.85
C HIS A 277 -4.06 4.35 9.10
N LYS A 278 -2.80 4.14 9.50
CA LYS A 278 -1.64 4.66 8.77
C LYS A 278 -1.17 3.57 7.80
N PRO A 279 -1.39 3.73 6.48
CA PRO A 279 -1.07 2.70 5.52
C PRO A 279 0.41 2.30 5.55
N ILE A 280 0.66 1.00 5.40
CA ILE A 280 1.98 0.42 5.22
C ILE A 280 2.14 -0.13 3.80
N THR A 281 3.37 -0.32 3.36
CA THR A 281 3.70 -0.99 2.10
C THR A 281 4.63 -2.15 2.38
N ILE A 282 4.25 -3.34 1.94
CA ILE A 282 5.00 -4.59 2.07
C ILE A 282 5.44 -5.01 0.68
N THR A 283 6.73 -5.31 0.51
CA THR A 283 7.28 -5.84 -0.74
C THR A 283 7.63 -7.32 -0.56
N LYS A 284 7.12 -8.17 -1.46
CA LYS A 284 7.41 -9.60 -1.53
C LYS A 284 8.11 -9.90 -2.86
N ASN A 285 9.24 -10.60 -2.81
CA ASN A 285 9.92 -11.08 -4.00
C ASN A 285 9.70 -12.60 -4.12
N VAL A 286 9.32 -13.07 -5.30
CA VAL A 286 9.05 -14.48 -5.60
C VAL A 286 9.80 -14.83 -6.87
N THR A 287 10.48 -15.97 -6.88
CA THR A 287 11.09 -16.52 -8.10
C THR A 287 10.30 -17.74 -8.54
N VAL A 288 9.94 -17.79 -9.82
CA VAL A 288 9.30 -18.94 -10.47
C VAL A 288 10.29 -19.47 -11.50
N ASN A 289 10.73 -20.71 -11.30
CA ASN A 289 11.51 -21.43 -12.31
C ASN A 289 10.53 -22.17 -13.21
N GLU A 290 10.65 -22.03 -14.52
CA GLU A 290 9.79 -22.70 -15.48
C GLU A 290 10.58 -23.20 -16.69
N THR A 291 10.05 -24.19 -17.40
CA THR A 291 10.61 -24.62 -18.69
C THR A 291 10.40 -23.54 -19.76
N THR A 292 11.10 -23.64 -20.89
CA THR A 292 10.82 -22.82 -22.08
C THR A 292 9.40 -22.97 -22.64
N THR A 293 8.68 -24.01 -22.23
CA THR A 293 7.27 -24.25 -22.56
C THR A 293 6.27 -23.75 -21.50
N GLY A 294 6.76 -23.17 -20.39
CA GLY A 294 5.93 -22.60 -19.32
C GLY A 294 5.54 -23.56 -18.18
N GLU A 295 6.16 -24.73 -18.08
CA GLU A 295 5.90 -25.66 -16.98
C GLU A 295 6.73 -25.27 -15.74
N VAL A 296 6.07 -25.05 -14.60
CA VAL A 296 6.76 -24.68 -13.35
C VAL A 296 7.59 -25.83 -12.80
N LEU A 297 8.85 -25.54 -12.49
CA LEU A 297 9.84 -26.48 -11.99
C LEU A 297 9.95 -26.42 -10.46
N SER A 298 9.89 -27.58 -9.82
CA SER A 298 10.20 -27.74 -8.38
C SER A 298 11.70 -27.88 -8.10
N SER A 299 12.50 -28.20 -9.12
CA SER A 299 13.96 -28.31 -9.07
C SER A 299 14.56 -27.96 -10.44
N THR A 300 15.75 -27.37 -10.44
CA THR A 300 16.51 -26.99 -11.65
C THR A 300 17.64 -27.98 -11.97
N ALA A 301 17.76 -29.08 -11.20
CA ALA A 301 18.79 -30.09 -11.44
C ALA A 301 18.60 -30.78 -12.81
N GLY A 302 19.65 -30.81 -13.63
CA GLY A 302 19.59 -31.34 -15.00
C GLY A 302 19.04 -30.36 -16.04
N TYR A 303 18.81 -29.10 -15.66
CA TYR A 303 18.39 -28.05 -16.56
C TYR A 303 19.46 -26.96 -16.71
N LYS A 304 19.53 -26.35 -17.89
CA LYS A 304 20.37 -25.17 -18.19
C LYS A 304 19.49 -23.92 -18.18
N ASN A 305 19.94 -22.85 -17.52
CA ASN A 305 19.25 -21.56 -17.53
C ASN A 305 19.40 -20.92 -18.91
N VAL A 306 18.29 -20.55 -19.52
CA VAL A 306 18.20 -19.93 -20.85
C VAL A 306 17.45 -18.60 -20.83
N SER A 307 17.24 -18.03 -19.65
CA SER A 307 16.57 -16.74 -19.47
C SER A 307 17.35 -15.62 -20.15
N ASN A 308 16.65 -14.65 -20.76
CA ASN A 308 17.25 -13.42 -21.23
C ASN A 308 16.49 -12.20 -20.64
N PRO A 309 17.05 -11.46 -19.66
CA PRO A 309 18.39 -11.63 -19.10
C PRO A 309 18.54 -12.92 -18.28
N PRO A 310 19.77 -13.42 -18.02
CA PRO A 310 20.01 -14.66 -17.27
C PRO A 310 19.38 -14.69 -15.86
N THR A 311 19.11 -13.52 -15.30
CA THR A 311 18.44 -13.32 -14.01
C THR A 311 16.92 -13.50 -14.06
N GLY A 312 16.34 -13.69 -15.24
CA GLY A 312 14.90 -13.76 -15.45
C GLY A 312 14.23 -12.40 -15.63
N SER A 313 12.97 -12.44 -16.06
CA SER A 313 12.12 -11.26 -16.25
C SER A 313 11.24 -11.04 -15.02
N THR A 314 11.18 -9.80 -14.52
CA THR A 314 10.40 -9.48 -13.31
C THR A 314 9.10 -8.76 -13.65
N VAL A 315 7.98 -9.31 -13.20
CA VAL A 315 6.66 -8.69 -13.27
C VAL A 315 6.26 -8.21 -11.89
N THR A 316 5.79 -6.97 -11.79
CA THR A 316 5.39 -6.35 -10.52
C THR A 316 3.88 -6.23 -10.45
N PHE A 317 3.27 -6.82 -9.42
CA PHE A 317 1.86 -6.67 -9.10
C PHE A 317 1.69 -5.87 -7.81
N THR A 318 0.81 -4.87 -7.82
CA THR A 318 0.47 -4.13 -6.60
C THR A 318 -1.00 -4.33 -6.27
N SER A 319 -1.29 -4.84 -5.08
CA SER A 319 -2.64 -4.84 -4.52
C SER A 319 -2.73 -3.79 -3.41
N THR A 320 -3.87 -3.11 -3.32
CA THR A 320 -4.15 -2.13 -2.27
C THR A 320 -5.42 -2.54 -1.53
N ALA A 321 -5.32 -2.70 -0.21
CA ALA A 321 -6.46 -3.02 0.65
C ALA A 321 -7.28 -1.77 0.98
N SER A 322 -8.51 -1.97 1.49
CA SER A 322 -9.43 -0.88 1.84
C SER A 322 -8.95 0.03 2.97
N ASN A 323 -8.02 -0.46 3.81
CA ASN A 323 -7.32 0.35 4.81
C ASN A 323 -6.17 1.19 4.22
N GLY A 324 -5.87 1.02 2.92
CA GLY A 324 -4.80 1.72 2.20
C GLY A 324 -3.47 0.96 2.15
N ASP A 325 -3.35 -0.17 2.86
CA ASP A 325 -2.12 -0.97 2.84
C ASP A 325 -1.84 -1.51 1.44
N LYS A 326 -0.58 -1.52 1.07
CA LYS A 326 -0.12 -2.00 -0.24
C LYS A 326 0.74 -3.24 -0.09
N VAL A 327 0.47 -4.24 -0.91
CA VAL A 327 1.37 -5.37 -1.10
C VAL A 327 1.88 -5.32 -2.53
N ILE A 328 3.19 -5.12 -2.67
CA ILE A 328 3.90 -5.15 -3.94
C ILE A 328 4.54 -6.54 -4.05
N THR A 329 4.13 -7.33 -5.04
CA THR A 329 4.73 -8.64 -5.33
C THR A 329 5.54 -8.55 -6.61
N ASN A 330 6.85 -8.71 -6.51
CA ASN A 330 7.75 -8.83 -7.64
C ASN A 330 7.96 -10.32 -7.92
N THR A 331 7.44 -10.80 -9.05
CA THR A 331 7.61 -12.18 -9.49
C THR A 331 8.65 -12.23 -10.60
N THR A 332 9.78 -12.88 -10.36
CA THR A 332 10.84 -13.11 -11.35
C THR A 332 10.68 -14.49 -11.96
N TYR A 333 10.47 -14.55 -13.28
CA TYR A 333 10.38 -15.79 -14.04
C TYR A 333 11.74 -16.12 -14.65
N VAL A 334 12.23 -17.32 -14.40
CA VAL A 334 13.51 -17.84 -14.90
C VAL A 334 13.22 -19.07 -15.76
N SER A 335 13.63 -19.04 -17.01
CA SER A 335 13.36 -20.09 -18.01
C SER A 335 14.52 -21.07 -18.11
N TRP A 336 14.19 -22.36 -18.19
CA TRP A 336 15.12 -23.48 -18.14
C TRP A 336 14.87 -24.50 -19.25
N ILE A 337 15.91 -25.19 -19.71
CA ILE A 337 15.81 -26.29 -20.67
C ILE A 337 16.47 -27.57 -20.15
N LYS A 338 15.84 -28.73 -20.38
CA LYS A 338 16.35 -30.04 -19.94
C LYS A 338 17.38 -30.56 -20.96
N LEU A 339 18.59 -30.87 -20.50
CA LEU A 339 19.65 -31.40 -21.36
C LEU A 339 19.57 -32.94 -21.48
N SER A 340 20.03 -33.49 -22.60
CA SER A 340 20.20 -34.93 -22.80
C SER A 340 21.27 -35.50 -21.85
N THR A 341 21.09 -36.73 -21.37
CA THR A 341 21.94 -37.36 -20.35
C THR A 341 23.06 -38.24 -20.90
N VAL A 342 23.02 -38.60 -22.18
CA VAL A 342 24.17 -39.21 -22.87
C VAL A 342 25.20 -38.10 -23.12
N PRO A 343 26.52 -38.30 -23.02
CA PRO A 343 27.51 -37.28 -23.37
C PRO A 343 27.92 -37.33 -24.85
N TYR A 344 28.25 -36.18 -25.44
CA TYR A 344 28.82 -36.09 -26.79
C TYR A 344 30.23 -36.70 -26.87
N PRO A 345 30.63 -37.30 -28.00
CA PRO A 345 31.94 -37.94 -28.12
C PRO A 345 33.07 -36.91 -28.07
N THR A 346 34.19 -37.25 -27.45
CA THR A 346 35.40 -36.39 -27.37
C THR A 346 36.64 -37.07 -27.94
N SER A 347 36.44 -38.13 -28.73
CA SER A 347 37.51 -38.90 -29.37
C SER A 347 37.08 -39.48 -30.71
N ILE A 348 37.97 -39.50 -31.69
CA ILE A 348 37.85 -40.36 -32.88
C ILE A 348 38.40 -41.73 -32.50
N LYS A 349 37.61 -42.80 -32.66
CA LYS A 349 38.04 -44.17 -32.39
C LYS A 349 38.66 -44.76 -33.65
N LEU A 350 39.86 -45.31 -33.53
CA LEU A 350 40.56 -45.97 -34.64
C LEU A 350 41.00 -47.36 -34.19
N ASP A 351 40.69 -48.39 -34.98
CA ASP A 351 41.12 -49.75 -34.65
C ASP A 351 42.65 -49.89 -34.72
N ASN A 352 43.18 -50.87 -33.98
CA ASN A 352 44.61 -51.17 -33.97
C ASN A 352 45.16 -51.52 -35.37
N VAL A 353 44.36 -52.11 -36.26
CA VAL A 353 44.77 -52.37 -37.64
C VAL A 353 44.99 -51.05 -38.39
N TRP A 354 44.08 -50.07 -38.23
CA TRP A 354 44.25 -48.75 -38.82
C TRP A 354 45.50 -48.05 -38.26
N LEU A 355 45.66 -48.03 -36.93
CA LEU A 355 46.80 -47.38 -36.27
C LEU A 355 48.15 -47.94 -36.74
N ASN A 356 48.24 -49.27 -36.89
CA ASN A 356 49.44 -49.93 -37.36
C ASN A 356 49.70 -49.67 -38.85
N ALA A 357 48.65 -49.71 -39.69
CA ALA A 357 48.77 -49.39 -41.11
C ALA A 357 49.21 -47.94 -41.32
N TYR A 358 48.66 -47.00 -40.55
CA TYR A 358 49.02 -45.58 -40.62
C TYR A 358 50.48 -45.34 -40.19
N LYS A 359 50.94 -45.99 -39.12
CA LYS A 359 52.35 -45.94 -38.72
C LYS A 359 53.27 -46.49 -39.81
N ALA A 360 52.93 -47.64 -40.40
CA ALA A 360 53.71 -48.22 -41.49
C ALA A 360 53.74 -47.29 -42.71
N TYR A 361 52.59 -46.72 -43.07
CA TYR A 361 52.43 -45.80 -44.21
C TYR A 361 53.29 -44.53 -44.07
N THR A 362 53.40 -43.99 -42.86
CA THR A 362 54.10 -42.72 -42.59
C THR A 362 55.59 -42.87 -42.28
N THR A 363 56.06 -44.05 -41.87
CA THR A 363 57.46 -44.27 -41.45
C THR A 363 58.31 -45.01 -42.48
N THR A 364 57.71 -45.82 -43.35
CA THR A 364 58.47 -46.60 -44.33
C THR A 364 58.97 -45.73 -45.49
N THR A 365 60.20 -46.00 -45.94
CA THR A 365 60.75 -45.46 -47.19
C THR A 365 60.59 -46.43 -48.37
N ASP A 366 60.18 -47.67 -48.11
CA ASP A 366 59.95 -48.69 -49.14
C ASP A 366 58.60 -48.48 -49.82
N ALA A 367 58.61 -48.31 -51.15
CA ALA A 367 57.42 -47.99 -51.92
C ALA A 367 56.36 -49.10 -51.85
N THR A 368 56.77 -50.37 -51.93
CA THR A 368 55.85 -51.52 -51.88
C THR A 368 55.18 -51.65 -50.51
N ALA A 369 55.93 -51.49 -49.43
CA ALA A 369 55.40 -51.48 -48.07
C ALA A 369 54.44 -50.29 -47.85
N LYS A 370 54.76 -49.13 -48.43
CA LYS A 370 53.90 -47.95 -48.35
C LYS A 370 52.57 -48.17 -49.07
N ASP A 371 52.60 -48.73 -50.28
CA ASP A 371 51.39 -49.06 -51.05
C ASP A 371 50.53 -50.12 -50.35
N ALA A 372 51.16 -51.13 -49.73
CA ALA A 372 50.45 -52.15 -48.96
C ALA A 372 49.77 -51.56 -47.70
N ALA A 373 50.46 -50.67 -46.99
CA ALA A 373 49.91 -49.95 -45.84
C ALA A 373 48.74 -49.05 -46.25
N LYS A 374 48.88 -48.30 -47.36
CA LYS A 374 47.80 -47.49 -47.93
C LYS A 374 46.59 -48.35 -48.31
N SER A 375 46.80 -49.47 -49.01
CA SER A 375 45.73 -50.38 -49.40
C SER A 375 44.97 -50.94 -48.19
N THR A 376 45.66 -51.10 -47.05
CA THR A 376 45.02 -51.50 -45.79
C THR A 376 44.15 -50.38 -45.24
N LEU A 377 44.66 -49.14 -45.19
CA LEU A 377 43.88 -47.98 -44.76
C LEU A 377 42.62 -47.77 -45.63
N ASP A 378 42.77 -47.85 -46.96
CA ASP A 378 41.68 -47.63 -47.91
C ASP A 378 40.51 -48.63 -47.69
N LYS A 379 40.80 -49.86 -47.22
CA LYS A 379 39.79 -50.90 -46.96
C LYS A 379 39.07 -50.74 -45.62
N LEU A 380 39.61 -49.93 -44.71
CA LEU A 380 39.09 -49.80 -43.35
C LEU A 380 38.04 -48.68 -43.21
N TYR A 381 37.84 -47.85 -44.26
CA TYR A 381 36.93 -46.71 -44.22
C TYR A 381 35.56 -47.05 -43.59
N ASP A 382 34.82 -48.02 -44.13
CA ASP A 382 33.49 -48.38 -43.63
C ASP A 382 33.53 -48.88 -42.18
N THR A 383 34.59 -49.61 -41.81
CA THR A 383 34.76 -50.18 -40.47
C THR A 383 35.00 -49.07 -39.45
N GLU A 384 35.96 -48.17 -39.71
CA GLU A 384 36.25 -47.05 -38.82
C GLU A 384 35.07 -46.08 -38.72
N ASN A 385 34.38 -45.82 -39.84
CA ASN A 385 33.21 -44.97 -39.84
C ASN A 385 32.10 -45.53 -38.93
N SER A 386 31.92 -46.87 -38.90
CA SER A 386 30.90 -47.50 -38.04
C SER A 386 31.14 -47.32 -36.53
N TYR A 387 32.39 -47.10 -36.11
CA TYR A 387 32.76 -46.88 -34.71
C TYR A 387 32.56 -45.43 -34.24
N ASN A 388 32.40 -44.51 -35.19
CA ASN A 388 32.42 -43.07 -34.96
C ASN A 388 31.07 -42.43 -35.27
N ASN A 389 30.10 -42.64 -34.38
CA ASN A 389 28.80 -41.99 -34.45
C ASN A 389 28.76 -40.78 -33.51
N PHE A 390 28.41 -39.61 -34.05
CA PHE A 390 28.17 -38.43 -33.23
C PHE A 390 26.87 -38.58 -32.43
N THR A 391 26.90 -38.15 -31.17
CA THR A 391 25.71 -37.99 -30.35
C THR A 391 25.76 -36.59 -29.73
N GLU A 392 24.62 -35.88 -29.71
CA GLU A 392 24.53 -34.48 -29.29
C GLU A 392 24.65 -34.29 -27.77
N GLY A 393 24.87 -35.37 -27.05
CA GLY A 393 24.59 -35.52 -25.65
C GLY A 393 25.15 -34.42 -24.72
N GLY A 394 24.28 -33.67 -24.03
CA GLY A 394 24.69 -32.57 -23.14
C GLY A 394 24.94 -31.22 -23.82
N LEU A 395 24.80 -31.14 -25.14
CA LEU A 395 24.89 -29.89 -25.91
C LEU A 395 23.53 -29.19 -26.04
N ASP A 396 23.54 -27.88 -26.28
CA ASP A 396 22.34 -27.08 -26.53
C ASP A 396 21.84 -27.26 -27.97
N ASN A 397 20.60 -27.71 -28.13
CA ASN A 397 19.96 -27.89 -29.43
C ASN A 397 18.87 -26.84 -29.74
N THR A 398 18.89 -25.69 -29.04
CA THR A 398 17.84 -24.67 -29.18
C THR A 398 18.34 -23.32 -29.64
N VAL A 399 19.47 -22.85 -29.12
CA VAL A 399 20.08 -21.60 -29.58
C VAL A 399 20.74 -21.86 -30.93
N LYS A 400 20.40 -21.05 -31.94
CA LYS A 400 20.98 -21.17 -33.28
C LYS A 400 21.99 -20.06 -33.56
N TYR A 401 23.09 -20.43 -34.21
CA TYR A 401 24.22 -19.58 -34.56
C TYR A 401 24.42 -19.52 -36.08
N ASP A 402 24.81 -18.35 -36.57
CA ASP A 402 25.41 -18.20 -37.89
C ASP A 402 26.91 -18.49 -37.79
N VAL A 403 27.39 -19.48 -38.53
CA VAL A 403 28.80 -19.92 -38.54
C VAL A 403 29.77 -18.85 -39.00
N THR A 404 29.33 -17.97 -39.89
CA THR A 404 30.15 -16.86 -40.41
C THR A 404 30.25 -15.71 -39.41
N ALA A 405 29.37 -15.69 -38.40
CA ALA A 405 29.28 -14.65 -37.38
C ALA A 405 29.29 -15.21 -35.95
N LEU A 406 30.03 -16.30 -35.72
CA LEU A 406 30.10 -16.95 -34.40
C LEU A 406 30.66 -16.02 -33.32
N PRO A 407 30.04 -15.97 -32.13
CA PRO A 407 30.65 -15.33 -30.97
C PRO A 407 32.03 -15.94 -30.66
N ALA A 408 32.99 -15.10 -30.26
CA ALA A 408 34.36 -15.53 -29.99
C ALA A 408 34.44 -16.68 -28.94
N SER A 409 33.52 -16.72 -27.98
CA SER A 409 33.42 -17.80 -26.99
C SER A 409 33.01 -19.13 -27.62
N GLU A 410 32.05 -19.13 -28.54
CA GLU A 410 31.60 -20.36 -29.21
C GLU A 410 32.64 -20.85 -30.21
N GLN A 411 33.29 -19.94 -30.94
CA GLN A 411 34.41 -20.29 -31.79
C GLN A 411 35.56 -20.92 -31.00
N ALA A 412 35.91 -20.38 -29.83
CA ALA A 412 36.96 -20.96 -28.99
C ALA A 412 36.64 -22.39 -28.54
N LYS A 413 35.37 -22.68 -28.20
CA LYS A 413 34.93 -24.03 -27.84
C LYS A 413 35.07 -25.01 -29.01
N LEU A 414 34.62 -24.63 -30.20
CA LEU A 414 34.73 -25.46 -31.40
C LEU A 414 36.18 -25.76 -31.74
N ASN A 415 37.05 -24.75 -31.63
CA ASN A 415 38.48 -24.92 -31.87
C ASN A 415 39.08 -25.90 -30.86
N GLN A 416 38.78 -25.71 -29.57
CA GLN A 416 39.23 -26.61 -28.52
C GLN A 416 38.72 -28.04 -28.72
N TYR A 417 37.48 -28.19 -29.18
CA TYR A 417 36.89 -29.49 -29.46
C TYR A 417 37.61 -30.21 -30.61
N PHE A 418 37.90 -29.53 -31.72
CA PHE A 418 38.69 -30.11 -32.82
C PHE A 418 40.08 -30.57 -32.36
N ALA A 419 40.78 -29.73 -31.58
CA ALA A 419 42.07 -30.11 -30.99
C ALA A 419 41.94 -31.32 -30.05
N THR A 420 40.86 -31.41 -29.27
CA THR A 420 40.58 -32.56 -28.40
C THR A 420 40.43 -33.85 -29.21
N LEU A 421 39.70 -33.81 -30.32
CA LEU A 421 39.55 -34.95 -31.23
C LEU A 421 40.90 -35.36 -31.83
N LEU A 422 41.71 -34.41 -32.32
CA LEU A 422 43.04 -34.70 -32.88
C LEU A 422 43.97 -35.32 -31.83
N ASN A 423 43.95 -34.78 -30.61
CA ASN A 423 44.75 -35.27 -29.50
C ASN A 423 44.33 -36.67 -29.04
N SER A 424 43.07 -37.06 -29.25
CA SER A 424 42.64 -38.45 -29.04
C SER A 424 43.33 -39.42 -30.01
N ILE A 425 43.65 -38.97 -31.23
CA ILE A 425 44.37 -39.77 -32.23
C ILE A 425 45.86 -39.86 -31.87
N HIS A 426 46.49 -38.74 -31.49
CA HIS A 426 47.86 -38.75 -30.93
C HIS A 426 48.03 -39.76 -29.79
N LYS A 427 47.07 -39.74 -28.85
CA LYS A 427 47.05 -40.68 -27.72
C LYS A 427 46.95 -42.14 -28.16
N GLN A 428 46.12 -42.45 -29.16
CA GLN A 428 45.99 -43.81 -29.71
C GLN A 428 47.25 -44.24 -30.47
N LEU A 429 47.88 -43.33 -31.21
CA LEU A 429 49.15 -43.59 -31.88
C LEU A 429 50.30 -43.76 -30.89
N GLY A 430 50.21 -43.17 -29.70
CA GLY A 430 51.26 -43.22 -28.67
C GLY A 430 52.53 -42.47 -29.11
N ASP A 431 52.37 -41.39 -29.88
CA ASP A 431 53.49 -40.62 -30.43
C ASP A 431 54.03 -39.53 -29.48
N GLY A 432 53.41 -39.38 -28.31
CA GLY A 432 53.81 -38.42 -27.27
C GLY A 432 53.57 -36.96 -27.64
N LYS A 433 52.78 -36.68 -28.69
CA LYS A 433 52.47 -35.32 -29.14
C LYS A 433 51.15 -34.82 -28.59
N THR A 434 50.98 -33.51 -28.61
CA THR A 434 49.73 -32.82 -28.31
C THR A 434 49.69 -31.55 -29.13
N THR A 435 48.59 -31.35 -29.84
CA THR A 435 48.32 -30.20 -30.69
C THR A 435 47.43 -29.22 -29.95
N TYR A 436 47.77 -27.94 -30.06
CA TYR A 436 47.09 -26.85 -29.37
C TYR A 436 46.50 -25.83 -30.35
N ILE A 437 45.56 -25.01 -29.87
CA ILE A 437 45.00 -23.91 -30.66
C ILE A 437 45.93 -22.70 -30.57
N ASN A 438 46.23 -22.09 -31.71
CA ASN A 438 46.96 -20.83 -31.78
C ASN A 438 46.06 -19.72 -32.35
N THR A 439 45.90 -18.62 -31.62
CA THR A 439 44.99 -17.53 -32.02
C THR A 439 45.44 -16.77 -33.26
N ASN A 440 46.75 -16.72 -33.56
CA ASN A 440 47.22 -16.17 -34.84
C ASN A 440 46.83 -17.09 -36.01
N LEU A 441 46.91 -18.42 -35.83
CA LEU A 441 46.43 -19.36 -36.84
C LEU A 441 44.91 -19.29 -37.00
N ASN A 442 44.14 -19.02 -35.94
CA ASN A 442 42.70 -18.77 -36.07
C ASN A 442 42.41 -17.51 -36.91
N ALA A 443 43.18 -16.44 -36.71
CA ALA A 443 43.05 -15.23 -37.51
C ALA A 443 43.42 -15.49 -38.97
N PHE A 444 44.45 -16.29 -39.23
CA PHE A 444 44.82 -16.71 -40.57
C PHE A 444 43.72 -17.56 -41.24
N ALA A 445 43.20 -18.57 -40.54
CA ALA A 445 42.09 -19.40 -41.03
C ALA A 445 40.85 -18.56 -41.38
N LYS A 446 40.52 -17.55 -40.55
CA LYS A 446 39.43 -16.60 -40.83
C LYS A 446 39.65 -15.82 -42.13
N ASP A 447 40.88 -15.35 -42.36
CA ASP A 447 41.20 -14.63 -43.59
C ASP A 447 41.17 -15.55 -44.81
N VAL A 448 41.55 -16.83 -44.67
CA VAL A 448 41.40 -17.82 -45.75
C VAL A 448 39.92 -18.06 -46.04
N ALA A 449 39.11 -18.36 -45.03
CA ALA A 449 37.67 -18.55 -45.14
C ALA A 449 36.98 -17.35 -45.80
N ALA A 450 37.32 -16.13 -45.38
CA ALA A 450 36.78 -14.91 -45.98
C ALA A 450 37.13 -14.76 -47.47
N GLU A 451 38.32 -15.17 -47.89
CA GLU A 451 38.73 -15.15 -49.29
C GLU A 451 37.97 -16.18 -50.14
N TYR A 452 37.56 -17.32 -49.58
CA TYR A 452 36.69 -18.30 -50.25
C TYR A 452 35.26 -17.79 -50.37
N THR A 453 34.69 -17.29 -49.27
CA THR A 453 33.33 -16.75 -49.23
C THR A 453 33.17 -15.54 -50.15
N ALA A 454 34.19 -14.67 -50.26
CA ALA A 454 34.14 -13.49 -51.13
C ALA A 454 33.93 -13.82 -52.62
N ILE A 455 34.27 -15.03 -53.04
CA ILE A 455 34.10 -15.51 -54.42
C ILE A 455 33.16 -16.71 -54.53
N ASN A 456 32.49 -17.09 -53.43
CA ASN A 456 31.61 -18.25 -53.33
C ASN A 456 32.27 -19.52 -53.93
N TYR A 457 33.51 -19.80 -53.50
CA TYR A 457 34.33 -20.84 -54.11
C TYR A 457 34.02 -22.22 -53.54
N LEU A 458 33.45 -23.08 -54.39
CA LEU A 458 33.24 -24.50 -54.11
C LEU A 458 34.23 -25.34 -54.91
N GLY A 459 35.07 -26.11 -54.22
CA GLY A 459 36.13 -26.91 -54.84
C GLY A 459 37.17 -27.41 -53.84
N GLY A 460 38.34 -27.81 -54.36
CA GLY A 460 39.51 -28.18 -53.54
C GLY A 460 40.23 -26.95 -52.99
N HIS A 461 41.55 -26.98 -52.85
CA HIS A 461 42.30 -25.83 -52.33
C HIS A 461 42.38 -24.67 -53.35
N ASN A 462 41.97 -23.48 -52.94
CA ASN A 462 42.13 -22.24 -53.70
C ASN A 462 43.47 -21.58 -53.35
N ILE A 463 44.54 -22.02 -54.04
CA ILE A 463 45.91 -21.51 -53.82
C ILE A 463 46.00 -19.97 -53.89
N PRO A 464 45.35 -19.27 -54.85
CA PRO A 464 45.34 -17.80 -54.85
C PRO A 464 44.72 -17.18 -53.60
N ALA A 465 43.59 -17.72 -53.09
CA ALA A 465 42.96 -17.24 -51.86
C ALA A 465 43.86 -17.44 -50.64
N ILE A 466 44.41 -18.65 -50.49
CA ILE A 466 45.34 -18.99 -49.40
C ILE A 466 46.56 -18.05 -49.43
N ASN A 467 47.14 -17.79 -50.61
CA ASN A 467 48.31 -16.89 -50.74
C ASN A 467 47.97 -15.42 -50.41
N ARG A 468 46.76 -14.94 -50.75
CA ARG A 468 46.32 -13.59 -50.38
C ARG A 468 46.15 -13.46 -48.87
N ALA A 469 45.58 -14.47 -48.20
CA ALA A 469 45.50 -14.52 -46.76
C ALA A 469 46.91 -14.62 -46.13
N ALA A 470 47.77 -15.51 -46.62
CA ALA A 470 49.13 -15.72 -46.14
C ALA A 470 49.95 -14.42 -46.13
N ALA A 471 49.80 -13.59 -47.18
CA ALA A 471 50.46 -12.29 -47.27
C ALA A 471 50.08 -11.34 -46.12
N LYS A 472 48.82 -11.37 -45.65
CA LYS A 472 48.34 -10.56 -44.50
C LYS A 472 48.99 -11.00 -43.19
N HIS A 473 49.43 -12.25 -43.12
CA HIS A 473 50.01 -12.89 -41.93
C HIS A 473 51.54 -13.02 -41.98
N ASN A 474 52.21 -12.39 -42.96
CA ASN A 474 53.66 -12.50 -43.17
C ASN A 474 54.14 -13.95 -43.43
N LEU A 475 53.29 -14.77 -44.07
CA LEU A 475 53.60 -16.12 -44.50
C LEU A 475 53.98 -16.12 -45.99
N ALA A 476 54.88 -17.05 -46.37
CA ALA A 476 55.35 -17.18 -47.75
C ALA A 476 54.22 -17.63 -48.68
N GLN A 477 54.23 -17.07 -49.89
CA GLN A 477 53.32 -17.49 -50.96
C GLN A 477 53.91 -18.69 -51.71
N ASN A 478 53.08 -19.68 -52.02
CA ASN A 478 53.52 -20.95 -52.58
C ASN A 478 52.70 -21.33 -53.81
N LYS A 479 53.31 -22.13 -54.71
CA LYS A 479 52.63 -22.68 -55.89
C LYS A 479 51.71 -23.86 -55.56
N ILE A 480 51.90 -24.45 -54.39
CA ILE A 480 51.12 -25.57 -53.83
C ILE A 480 50.59 -25.15 -52.46
N ASN A 481 49.55 -25.84 -51.96
CA ASN A 481 49.00 -25.60 -50.63
C ASN A 481 49.98 -26.15 -49.56
N PRO A 482 50.52 -25.29 -48.68
CA PRO A 482 51.39 -25.74 -47.59
C PRO A 482 50.74 -25.56 -46.20
N TYR A 483 49.51 -25.04 -46.12
CA TYR A 483 48.93 -24.53 -44.87
C TYR A 483 47.58 -25.16 -44.51
N GLU A 484 46.70 -25.27 -45.50
CA GLU A 484 45.29 -25.54 -45.25
C GLU A 484 45.01 -27.05 -45.29
N ASN A 485 44.20 -27.54 -44.36
CA ASN A 485 43.43 -28.76 -44.53
C ASN A 485 41.97 -28.34 -44.68
N LEU A 486 41.33 -28.77 -45.77
CA LEU A 486 40.00 -28.32 -46.15
C LEU A 486 39.02 -29.50 -46.08
N ALA A 487 37.99 -29.36 -45.25
CA ALA A 487 36.84 -30.27 -45.27
C ALA A 487 35.60 -29.49 -45.71
N MET A 488 34.63 -30.18 -46.31
CA MET A 488 33.41 -29.58 -46.81
C MET A 488 32.22 -30.46 -46.46
N ALA A 489 31.21 -29.88 -45.82
CA ALA A 489 29.98 -30.57 -45.45
C ALA A 489 28.79 -30.00 -46.24
N ASP A 490 28.01 -30.88 -46.87
CA ASP A 490 26.69 -30.51 -47.41
C ASP A 490 25.72 -30.32 -46.24
N VAL A 491 25.27 -29.08 -46.07
CA VAL A 491 24.38 -28.65 -45.00
C VAL A 491 23.02 -28.20 -45.54
N SER A 492 22.67 -28.60 -46.76
CA SER A 492 21.44 -28.16 -47.44
C SER A 492 20.15 -28.50 -46.68
N ALA A 493 20.22 -29.49 -45.79
CA ALA A 493 19.12 -29.85 -44.89
C ALA A 493 18.94 -28.88 -43.69
N PHE A 494 19.89 -27.98 -43.46
CA PHE A 494 19.94 -27.04 -42.35
C PHE A 494 19.66 -25.60 -42.82
N HIS A 495 18.94 -24.83 -41.99
CA HIS A 495 18.40 -23.52 -42.36
C HIS A 495 19.38 -22.34 -42.13
N GLN A 496 20.64 -22.45 -42.59
CA GLN A 496 21.69 -21.41 -42.45
C GLN A 496 22.06 -21.02 -41.00
N THR A 497 21.49 -21.69 -40.00
CA THR A 497 21.76 -21.44 -38.58
C THR A 497 21.80 -22.75 -37.82
N TYR A 498 22.77 -22.88 -36.93
CA TYR A 498 23.22 -24.14 -36.34
C TYR A 498 23.13 -24.11 -34.83
N THR A 499 22.64 -25.19 -34.23
CA THR A 499 22.70 -25.35 -32.78
C THR A 499 24.11 -25.71 -32.32
N GLU A 500 24.38 -25.67 -31.01
CA GLU A 500 25.67 -26.13 -30.47
C GLU A 500 25.90 -27.61 -30.83
N ALA A 501 24.84 -28.42 -30.78
CA ALA A 501 24.86 -29.81 -31.22
C ALA A 501 25.25 -29.97 -32.69
N ASP A 502 24.65 -29.19 -33.60
CA ASP A 502 24.95 -29.25 -35.03
C ASP A 502 26.43 -28.92 -35.31
N LEU A 503 26.95 -27.86 -34.69
CA LEU A 503 28.34 -27.39 -34.89
C LEU A 503 29.38 -28.40 -34.39
N TYR A 504 29.12 -29.05 -33.26
CA TYR A 504 29.98 -30.12 -32.76
C TYR A 504 29.90 -31.37 -33.64
N GLY A 505 28.71 -31.68 -34.17
CA GLY A 505 28.54 -32.78 -35.13
C GLY A 505 29.33 -32.54 -36.42
N LEU A 506 29.22 -31.33 -36.98
CA LEU A 506 30.03 -30.87 -38.12
C LEU A 506 31.53 -31.04 -37.86
N MET A 507 32.02 -30.54 -36.72
CA MET A 507 33.43 -30.61 -36.35
C MET A 507 33.92 -32.05 -36.17
N PHE A 508 33.10 -32.91 -35.58
CA PHE A 508 33.39 -34.34 -35.41
C PHE A 508 33.51 -35.04 -36.75
N ASN A 509 32.56 -34.80 -37.66
CA ASN A 509 32.55 -35.40 -38.99
C ASN A 509 33.75 -34.93 -39.83
N CYS A 510 34.08 -33.63 -39.83
CA CYS A 510 35.26 -33.14 -40.55
C CYS A 510 36.56 -33.76 -40.05
N MET A 511 36.74 -33.90 -38.73
CA MET A 511 37.91 -34.60 -38.19
C MET A 511 37.96 -36.08 -38.61
N LEU A 512 36.80 -36.76 -38.60
CA LEU A 512 36.71 -38.14 -39.05
C LEU A 512 37.07 -38.25 -40.53
N GLU A 513 36.57 -37.35 -41.38
CA GLU A 513 36.93 -37.30 -42.80
C GLU A 513 38.43 -37.15 -43.02
N PHE A 514 39.08 -36.21 -42.31
CA PHE A 514 40.53 -36.06 -42.39
C PHE A 514 41.27 -37.34 -41.99
N ALA A 515 40.79 -38.05 -40.98
CA ALA A 515 41.41 -39.27 -40.47
C ALA A 515 41.25 -40.46 -41.43
N ILE A 516 40.02 -40.74 -41.89
CA ILE A 516 39.70 -42.02 -42.54
C ILE A 516 39.24 -41.90 -43.99
N ALA A 517 38.72 -40.74 -44.41
CA ALA A 517 38.13 -40.51 -45.74
C ALA A 517 39.13 -39.89 -46.74
N ASP A 518 40.44 -40.10 -46.54
CA ASP A 518 41.48 -39.30 -47.18
C ASP A 518 42.33 -40.06 -48.22
N ALA A 519 41.77 -41.17 -48.74
CA ALA A 519 42.45 -42.05 -49.69
C ALA A 519 42.90 -41.31 -50.97
N GLY A 520 42.12 -40.32 -51.42
CA GLY A 520 42.36 -39.54 -52.64
C GLY A 520 43.52 -38.56 -52.54
N SER A 521 43.85 -38.07 -51.34
CA SER A 521 45.02 -37.21 -51.10
C SER A 521 46.26 -38.01 -50.66
N ASN A 522 46.12 -39.33 -50.53
CA ASN A 522 47.10 -40.21 -49.90
C ASN A 522 47.32 -39.89 -48.40
N TYR A 523 46.22 -39.69 -47.66
CA TYR A 523 46.26 -39.42 -46.21
C TYR A 523 47.09 -38.17 -45.84
N ALA A 524 47.14 -37.18 -46.75
CA ALA A 524 47.92 -35.98 -46.55
C ALA A 524 47.36 -35.10 -45.44
N HIS A 525 46.03 -35.08 -45.25
CA HIS A 525 45.38 -34.22 -44.25
C HIS A 525 45.73 -34.66 -42.82
N ILE A 526 45.41 -35.90 -42.45
CA ILE A 526 45.75 -36.41 -41.12
C ILE A 526 47.26 -36.39 -40.86
N THR A 527 48.08 -36.63 -41.88
CA THR A 527 49.54 -36.54 -41.79
C THR A 527 50.01 -35.12 -41.56
N SER A 528 49.38 -34.12 -42.17
CA SER A 528 49.66 -32.72 -41.89
C SER A 528 49.24 -32.38 -40.47
N LEU A 529 48.01 -32.69 -40.07
CA LEU A 529 47.48 -32.37 -38.75
C LEU A 529 48.32 -32.97 -37.61
N LEU A 530 48.72 -34.24 -37.70
CA LEU A 530 49.53 -34.93 -36.68
C LEU A 530 51.01 -34.52 -36.66
N LYS A 531 51.50 -33.81 -37.68
CA LYS A 531 52.84 -33.22 -37.68
C LYS A 531 52.88 -31.86 -36.99
N SER A 532 51.75 -31.16 -36.97
CA SER A 532 51.64 -29.81 -36.44
C SER A 532 51.38 -29.80 -34.93
N ASN A 533 52.16 -29.02 -34.20
CA ASN A 533 51.96 -28.85 -32.75
C ASN A 533 50.90 -27.79 -32.42
N THR A 534 50.54 -26.98 -33.41
CA THR A 534 49.60 -25.87 -33.27
C THR A 534 48.78 -25.76 -34.54
N LEU A 535 47.50 -25.43 -34.40
CA LEU A 535 46.59 -25.20 -35.51
C LEU A 535 45.65 -24.04 -35.22
N GLY A 536 44.96 -23.57 -36.25
CA GLY A 536 43.83 -22.68 -36.12
C GLY A 536 42.78 -23.00 -37.16
N LEU A 537 41.53 -22.62 -36.90
CA LEU A 537 40.42 -22.99 -37.77
C LEU A 537 39.33 -21.93 -37.85
N ALA A 538 38.63 -21.94 -38.99
CA ALA A 538 37.48 -21.10 -39.29
C ALA A 538 36.55 -21.81 -40.27
N PHE A 539 35.28 -21.40 -40.26
CA PHE A 539 34.30 -21.83 -41.25
C PHE A 539 34.11 -20.76 -42.33
N SER A 540 33.87 -21.22 -43.55
CA SER A 540 33.30 -20.44 -44.64
C SER A 540 31.95 -21.02 -45.04
N HIS A 541 31.08 -20.17 -45.60
CA HIS A 541 29.76 -20.55 -46.06
C HIS A 541 29.61 -20.27 -47.55
N GLU A 542 29.26 -21.30 -48.32
CA GLU A 542 29.16 -21.22 -49.77
C GLU A 542 27.88 -21.89 -50.29
N THR A 543 27.41 -21.44 -51.45
CA THR A 543 26.15 -21.90 -52.05
C THR A 543 26.35 -22.36 -53.49
N SER A 544 25.62 -23.41 -53.89
CA SER A 544 25.52 -23.85 -55.29
C SER A 544 24.07 -24.14 -55.64
N GLY A 545 23.40 -23.16 -56.25
CA GLY A 545 21.97 -23.25 -56.56
C GLY A 545 21.14 -23.27 -55.27
N SER A 546 20.44 -24.38 -55.00
CA SER A 546 19.68 -24.59 -53.77
C SER A 546 20.46 -25.32 -52.68
N LEU A 547 21.73 -25.66 -52.93
CA LEU A 547 22.57 -26.38 -52.00
C LEU A 547 23.43 -25.42 -51.19
N TYR A 548 23.63 -25.75 -49.92
CA TYR A 548 24.43 -25.00 -48.96
C TYR A 548 25.58 -25.87 -48.46
N TYR A 549 26.76 -25.30 -48.39
CA TYR A 549 27.97 -25.97 -47.94
C TYR A 549 28.65 -25.14 -46.87
N GLU A 550 29.10 -25.80 -45.80
CA GLU A 550 30.09 -25.23 -44.89
C GLU A 550 31.44 -25.84 -45.18
N GLN A 551 32.47 -25.01 -45.31
CA GLN A 551 33.84 -25.49 -45.42
C GLN A 551 34.59 -25.18 -44.13
N LEU A 552 35.29 -26.19 -43.60
CA LEU A 552 36.17 -26.05 -42.45
C LEU A 552 37.60 -25.88 -42.95
N HIS A 553 38.17 -24.70 -42.70
CA HIS A 553 39.56 -24.38 -42.98
C HIS A 553 40.37 -24.65 -41.72
N VAL A 554 41.29 -25.61 -41.77
CA VAL A 554 42.20 -25.93 -40.66
C VAL A 554 43.62 -25.59 -41.08
N GLU A 555 44.08 -24.45 -40.62
CA GLU A 555 45.40 -23.92 -40.93
C GLU A 555 46.44 -24.43 -39.95
N ASN A 556 47.53 -24.92 -40.51
CA ASN A 556 48.75 -25.16 -39.77
C ASN A 556 49.94 -24.62 -40.57
N VAL A 557 50.97 -24.16 -39.85
CA VAL A 557 52.20 -23.71 -40.50
C VAL A 557 53.29 -24.68 -40.06
N GLN A 558 53.74 -25.51 -40.99
CA GLN A 558 54.84 -26.43 -40.78
C GLN A 558 56.08 -25.82 -41.40
N ASN A 559 57.19 -25.73 -40.66
CA ASN A 559 58.51 -25.26 -41.11
C ASN A 559 58.72 -23.73 -41.06
N TYR A 560 59.80 -23.33 -40.39
CA TYR A 560 60.24 -21.95 -40.20
C TYR A 560 60.69 -21.29 -41.51
N ASN A 561 61.05 -22.07 -42.53
CA ASN A 561 61.45 -21.58 -43.85
C ASN A 561 60.34 -20.80 -44.58
N TYR A 562 59.07 -20.96 -44.17
CA TYR A 562 57.93 -20.26 -44.79
C TYR A 562 57.66 -18.86 -44.21
N LEU A 563 58.45 -18.38 -43.25
CA LEU A 563 58.37 -16.99 -42.75
C LEU A 563 59.46 -16.07 -43.32
N ALA A 564 60.36 -16.59 -44.15
CA ALA A 564 61.33 -15.79 -44.87
C ALA A 564 60.62 -14.97 -45.94
N ASP A 565 60.74 -13.64 -45.86
CA ASP A 565 60.15 -12.69 -46.80
C ASP A 565 60.60 -13.01 -48.23
N TYR A 566 59.67 -13.42 -49.10
CA TYR A 566 59.96 -13.77 -50.49
C TYR A 566 60.55 -12.58 -51.28
N GLN A 567 60.35 -11.36 -50.77
CA GLN A 567 60.88 -10.12 -51.36
C GLN A 567 62.28 -9.75 -50.84
N ASN A 568 62.77 -10.34 -49.74
CA ASN A 568 64.08 -10.04 -49.14
C ASN A 568 64.69 -11.28 -48.44
N TYR A 569 65.49 -12.07 -49.16
CA TYR A 569 66.27 -13.21 -48.64
C TYR A 569 67.36 -12.80 -47.61
N THR A 570 66.97 -12.27 -46.45
CA THR A 570 67.90 -11.71 -45.44
C THR A 570 67.78 -12.31 -44.04
N LEU A 571 66.75 -13.12 -43.76
CA LEU A 571 66.65 -13.85 -42.48
C LEU A 571 67.39 -15.19 -42.59
N ASN A 572 68.35 -15.43 -41.68
CA ASN A 572 68.94 -16.77 -41.54
C ASN A 572 67.96 -17.72 -40.82
N ASP A 573 68.17 -19.03 -40.98
CA ASP A 573 67.28 -20.09 -40.47
C ASP A 573 66.93 -19.94 -38.98
N ILE A 574 67.89 -19.48 -38.16
CA ILE A 574 67.71 -19.31 -36.71
C ILE A 574 66.70 -18.19 -36.40
N GLN A 575 66.79 -17.06 -37.12
CA GLN A 575 65.88 -15.93 -36.91
C GLN A 575 64.46 -16.23 -37.42
N ALA A 576 64.35 -16.95 -38.53
CA ALA A 576 63.06 -17.42 -39.05
C ALA A 576 62.38 -18.40 -38.07
N GLN A 577 63.16 -19.30 -37.46
CA GLN A 577 62.68 -20.24 -36.45
C GLN A 577 62.20 -19.53 -35.17
N ALA A 578 62.97 -18.56 -34.65
CA ALA A 578 62.55 -17.79 -33.49
C ALA A 578 61.25 -17.01 -33.74
N LYS A 579 61.11 -16.41 -34.94
CA LYS A 579 59.88 -15.71 -35.34
C LYS A 579 58.70 -16.67 -35.43
N TYR A 580 58.89 -17.85 -36.03
CA TYR A 580 57.88 -18.91 -36.07
C TYR A 580 57.40 -19.29 -34.66
N GLU A 581 58.33 -19.64 -33.77
CA GLU A 581 58.00 -20.08 -32.42
C GLU A 581 57.30 -19.00 -31.59
N SER A 582 57.58 -17.72 -31.86
CA SER A 582 56.94 -16.58 -31.19
C SER A 582 55.50 -16.30 -31.66
N LEU A 583 55.18 -16.63 -32.92
CA LEU A 583 53.88 -16.32 -33.52
C LEU A 583 52.97 -17.54 -33.55
N TYR A 584 53.49 -18.65 -34.08
CA TYR A 584 52.69 -19.82 -34.44
C TYR A 584 53.04 -21.05 -33.62
N GLY A 585 54.27 -21.17 -33.10
CA GLY A 585 54.73 -22.38 -32.40
C GLY A 585 54.23 -22.57 -30.96
N LEU A 586 54.72 -23.63 -30.32
CA LEU A 586 54.29 -24.06 -28.97
C LEU A 586 54.67 -23.09 -27.86
N SER A 587 55.75 -22.33 -28.05
CA SER A 587 56.18 -21.32 -27.07
C SER A 587 55.47 -19.98 -27.21
N SER A 588 54.67 -19.81 -28.27
CA SER A 588 53.94 -18.57 -28.53
C SER A 588 52.97 -18.25 -27.39
N ALA A 589 52.89 -16.97 -27.02
CA ALA A 589 51.87 -16.45 -26.10
C ALA A 589 50.44 -16.56 -26.68
N GLN A 590 50.32 -16.83 -27.99
CA GLN A 590 49.05 -17.01 -28.69
C GLN A 590 48.57 -18.47 -28.70
N THR A 591 49.37 -19.40 -28.16
CA THR A 591 49.01 -20.80 -28.04
C THR A 591 48.24 -21.07 -26.75
N ILE A 592 47.03 -21.59 -26.87
CA ILE A 592 46.13 -21.97 -25.78
C ILE A 592 46.45 -23.42 -25.40
N LYS A 593 47.07 -23.61 -24.22
CA LYS A 593 47.54 -24.90 -23.71
C LYS A 593 46.51 -25.61 -22.84
#